data_AF-R7HHQ5-F1
#
_entry.id   AF-R7HHQ5-F1
#
_cell.length_a   1.000
_cell.length_b   1.000
_cell.length_c   1.000
_cell.angle_alpha   90.00
_cell.angle_beta   90.00
_cell.angle_gamma   90.00
#
_symmetry.space_group_name_H-M   'P 1'
#
loop_
_entity.id
_entity.type
_entity.pdbx_description
1 polymer ?
#
loop_
_entity_poly.entity_id
_entity_poly.type
_entity_poly.pdbx_seq_one_letter_code
_entity_poly.pdbx_strand_id
1 'polypeptide(L)'
;MMEKKEKIIYAICYGVLSLAFVFTSIFIFRTLFKEPGFIIIIKLLYAIVFLLSSYMIATSVIKIFNKESGKMIYKKLYDKFMFSFMLLILVSSIYMLYDLLKKWNEIGLPGAIAAIFLVLMMLVFSIVELIKLFKKIKYTRYL
;
A
#
# COMPACT_ATOMS: atom_id res chain seq x y z
N MET A 1 -24.05 21.15 -2.32
CA MET A 1 -23.38 21.36 -1.02
C MET A 1 -23.85 20.21 -0.14
N MET A 2 -22.98 19.28 0.30
CA MET A 2 -23.45 18.10 1.07
C MET A 2 -24.15 18.52 2.35
N GLU A 3 -25.29 17.89 2.64
CA GLU A 3 -26.06 18.18 3.85
C GLU A 3 -25.32 17.72 5.11
N LYS A 4 -25.60 18.35 6.26
CA LYS A 4 -24.94 18.06 7.55
C LYS A 4 -25.06 16.58 7.95
N LYS A 5 -26.17 15.93 7.61
CA LYS A 5 -26.42 14.49 7.87
C LYS A 5 -25.51 13.58 7.03
N GLU A 6 -25.36 13.88 5.74
CA GLU A 6 -24.49 13.09 4.84
C GLU A 6 -23.03 13.13 5.30
N LYS A 7 -22.53 14.30 5.72
CA LYS A 7 -21.16 14.45 6.24
C LYS A 7 -20.88 13.55 7.44
N ILE A 8 -21.85 13.38 8.33
CA ILE A 8 -21.75 12.52 9.52
C ILE A 8 -21.72 11.05 9.09
N ILE A 9 -22.59 10.64 8.17
CA ILE A 9 -22.63 9.26 7.65
C ILE A 9 -21.30 8.91 6.99
N TYR A 10 -20.75 9.79 6.14
CA TYR A 10 -19.45 9.57 5.53
C TYR A 10 -18.32 9.48 6.57
N ALA A 11 -18.31 10.34 7.58
CA ALA A 11 -17.31 10.27 8.65
C ALA A 11 -17.38 8.95 9.42
N ILE A 12 -18.59 8.44 9.70
CA ILE A 12 -18.80 7.13 10.34
C ILE A 12 -18.30 6.01 9.43
N CYS A 13 -18.64 6.01 8.14
CA CYS A 13 -18.16 5.00 7.18
C CYS A 13 -16.62 4.96 7.11
N TYR A 14 -15.96 6.13 7.05
CA TYR A 14 -14.49 6.21 7.09
C TYR A 14 -13.90 5.76 8.43
N GLY A 15 -14.60 6.01 9.55
CA GLY A 15 -14.23 5.49 10.86
C GLY A 15 -14.28 3.96 10.93
N VAL A 16 -15.37 3.35 10.44
CA VAL A 16 -15.53 1.89 10.36
C VAL A 16 -14.49 1.27 9.44
N LEU A 17 -14.23 1.87 8.27
CA LEU A 17 -13.17 1.44 7.37
C LEU A 17 -11.78 1.52 8.01
N SER A 18 -11.49 2.58 8.77
CA SER A 18 -10.24 2.70 9.53
C SER A 18 -10.09 1.57 10.55
N LEU A 19 -11.14 1.27 11.31
CA LEU A 19 -11.12 0.20 12.31
C LEU A 19 -10.93 -1.17 11.65
N ALA A 20 -11.68 -1.47 10.59
CA ALA A 20 -11.52 -2.71 9.83
C ALA A 20 -10.10 -2.85 9.26
N PHE A 21 -9.54 -1.76 8.73
CA PHE A 21 -8.16 -1.71 8.24
C PHE A 21 -7.15 -1.99 9.36
N VAL A 22 -7.28 -1.34 10.53
CA VAL A 22 -6.43 -1.57 11.71
C VAL A 22 -6.51 -3.03 12.17
N PHE A 23 -7.70 -3.61 12.30
CA PHE A 23 -7.85 -5.01 12.72
C PHE A 23 -7.24 -5.99 11.72
N THR A 24 -7.50 -5.78 10.42
CA THR A 24 -6.92 -6.61 9.36
C THR A 24 -5.40 -6.51 9.35
N SER A 25 -4.86 -5.31 9.50
CA SER A 25 -3.42 -5.09 9.57
C SER A 25 -2.78 -5.66 10.83
N ILE A 26 -3.43 -5.61 12.01
CA ILE A 26 -2.93 -6.27 13.23
C ILE A 26 -2.86 -7.79 13.03
N PHE A 27 -3.88 -8.38 12.39
CA PHE A 27 -3.89 -9.80 12.08
C PHE A 27 -2.74 -10.16 11.12
N ILE A 28 -2.58 -9.39 10.03
CA ILE A 28 -1.48 -9.54 9.08
C ILE A 28 -0.12 -9.34 9.78
N PHE A 29 0.02 -8.35 10.66
CA PHE A 29 1.23 -8.12 11.46
C PHE A 29 1.57 -9.34 12.31
N ARG A 30 0.58 -9.90 13.03
CA ARG A 30 0.79 -11.09 13.86
C ARG A 30 1.24 -12.30 13.05
N THR A 31 0.71 -12.46 11.84
CA THR A 31 1.06 -13.61 10.98
C THR A 31 2.43 -13.40 10.32
N LEU A 32 2.67 -12.25 9.70
CA LEU A 32 3.92 -11.93 9.00
C LEU A 32 5.12 -11.73 9.93
N PHE A 33 4.92 -11.19 11.14
CA PHE A 33 6.03 -10.95 12.07
C PHE A 33 6.50 -12.20 12.79
N LYS A 34 5.64 -13.23 12.91
CA LYS A 34 5.98 -14.50 13.57
C LYS A 34 6.83 -15.42 12.70
N GLU A 35 6.79 -15.29 11.37
CA GLU A 35 7.62 -16.12 10.51
C GLU A 35 9.10 -15.73 10.59
N PRO A 36 9.99 -16.62 11.09
CA PRO A 36 11.42 -16.42 11.02
C PRO A 36 11.86 -16.56 9.56
N GLY A 37 12.31 -15.47 8.95
CA GLY A 37 12.68 -15.41 7.54
C GLY A 37 12.06 -14.24 6.78
N PHE A 38 10.93 -13.70 7.25
CA PHE A 38 10.38 -12.47 6.67
C PHE A 38 11.35 -11.30 6.90
N ILE A 39 11.90 -10.78 5.81
CA ILE A 39 12.93 -9.74 5.80
C ILE A 39 12.43 -8.51 6.59
N ILE A 40 13.22 -8.04 7.56
CA ILE A 40 12.94 -6.87 8.41
C ILE A 40 12.53 -5.64 7.56
N ILE A 41 13.12 -5.49 6.38
CA ILE A 41 12.81 -4.45 5.40
C ILE A 41 11.34 -4.49 4.96
N ILE A 42 10.79 -5.67 4.64
CA ILE A 42 9.37 -5.82 4.24
C ILE A 42 8.45 -5.47 5.40
N LYS A 43 8.81 -5.93 6.62
CA LYS A 43 8.10 -5.62 7.87
C LYS A 43 8.01 -4.11 8.12
N LEU A 44 9.14 -3.39 7.98
CA LEU A 44 9.21 -1.94 8.12
C LEU A 44 8.42 -1.21 7.03
N LEU A 45 8.55 -1.63 5.77
CA LEU A 45 7.80 -1.04 4.65
C LEU A 45 6.29 -1.20 4.84
N TYR A 46 5.84 -2.37 5.29
CA TYR A 46 4.44 -2.60 5.59
C TYR A 46 3.93 -1.66 6.69
N ALA A 47 4.71 -1.45 7.75
CA ALA A 47 4.37 -0.50 8.82
C ALA A 47 4.24 0.95 8.29
N ILE A 48 5.16 1.38 7.43
CA ILE A 48 5.13 2.71 6.80
C ILE A 48 3.86 2.86 5.94
N VAL A 49 3.57 1.87 5.09
CA VAL A 49 2.37 1.86 4.23
C VAL A 49 1.11 1.92 5.09
N PHE A 50 1.05 1.14 6.17
CA PHE A 50 -0.07 1.13 7.11
C PHE A 50 -0.32 2.50 7.76
N LEU A 51 0.74 3.16 8.24
CA LEU A 51 0.64 4.51 8.81
C LEU A 51 0.17 5.54 7.78
N LEU A 52 0.71 5.48 6.57
CA LEU A 52 0.32 6.38 5.48
C LEU A 52 -1.14 6.16 5.05
N SER A 53 -1.60 4.92 4.95
CA SER A 53 -3.01 4.59 4.68
C SER A 53 -3.93 5.14 5.76
N SER A 54 -3.58 4.93 7.03
CA SER A 54 -4.37 5.42 8.17
C SER A 54 -4.47 6.96 8.14
N TYR A 55 -3.36 7.63 7.86
CA TYR A 55 -3.31 9.09 7.77
C TYR A 55 -4.06 9.63 6.54
N MET A 56 -4.08 8.91 5.43
CA MET A 56 -4.91 9.23 4.27
C MET A 56 -6.41 9.14 4.60
N ILE A 57 -6.84 8.11 5.34
CA ILE A 57 -8.24 7.98 5.74
C ILE A 57 -8.63 9.14 6.66
N ALA A 58 -7.81 9.48 7.65
CA ALA A 58 -8.02 10.64 8.51
C ALA A 58 -8.13 11.95 7.70
N THR A 59 -7.29 12.12 6.67
CA THR A 59 -7.33 13.29 5.79
C THR A 59 -8.59 13.34 4.93
N SER A 60 -9.10 12.19 4.48
CA SER A 60 -10.39 12.10 3.79
C SER A 60 -11.54 12.60 4.66
N VAL A 61 -11.52 12.31 5.96
CA VAL A 61 -12.50 12.84 6.93
C VAL A 61 -12.37 14.37 7.04
N ILE A 62 -11.15 14.89 7.18
CA ILE A 62 -10.91 16.36 7.23
C ILE A 62 -11.41 17.05 5.96
N LYS A 63 -11.23 16.44 4.78
CA LYS A 63 -11.69 16.97 3.48
C LYS A 63 -13.21 17.15 3.39
N ILE A 64 -13.99 16.38 4.16
CA ILE A 64 -15.46 16.53 4.24
C ILE A 64 -15.83 17.87 4.91
N PHE A 65 -15.04 18.31 5.87
CA PHE A 65 -15.27 19.53 6.65
C PHE A 65 -14.57 20.76 6.03
N ASN A 66 -13.34 20.61 5.53
CA ASN A 66 -12.59 21.66 4.83
C ASN A 66 -12.00 21.11 3.52
N LYS A 67 -12.69 21.43 2.42
CA LYS A 67 -12.44 20.84 1.08
C LYS A 67 -11.09 21.25 0.50
N GLU A 68 -10.67 22.51 0.65
CA GLU A 68 -9.44 23.02 0.04
C GLU A 68 -8.19 22.54 0.78
N SER A 69 -8.13 22.73 2.10
CA SER A 69 -7.01 22.27 2.93
C SER A 69 -6.88 20.75 2.89
N GLY A 70 -8.01 20.02 2.97
CA GLY A 70 -8.03 18.56 2.89
C GLY A 70 -7.58 18.03 1.52
N LYS A 71 -7.95 18.67 0.41
CA LYS A 71 -7.52 18.26 -0.94
C LYS A 71 -6.01 18.41 -1.13
N MET A 72 -5.41 19.49 -0.63
CA MET A 72 -3.97 19.72 -0.73
C MET A 72 -3.16 18.71 0.10
N ILE A 73 -3.56 18.49 1.35
CA ILE A 73 -2.89 17.52 2.25
C ILE A 73 -3.03 16.09 1.70
N TYR A 74 -4.24 15.72 1.25
CA TYR A 74 -4.51 14.40 0.69
C TYR A 74 -3.63 14.13 -0.53
N LYS A 75 -3.46 15.10 -1.43
CA LYS A 75 -2.63 14.94 -2.63
C LYS A 75 -1.16 14.65 -2.28
N LYS A 76 -0.57 15.42 -1.35
CA LYS A 76 0.83 15.21 -0.91
C LYS A 76 1.02 13.86 -0.22
N LEU A 77 0.04 13.42 0.57
CA LEU A 77 0.08 12.12 1.24
C LEU A 77 -0.11 10.95 0.28
N TYR A 78 -1.01 11.10 -0.70
CA TYR A 78 -1.28 10.08 -1.69
C TYR A 78 -0.02 9.73 -2.49
N ASP A 79 0.74 10.73 -2.93
CA ASP A 79 1.97 10.49 -3.67
C ASP A 79 3.01 9.73 -2.82
N LYS A 80 3.14 10.07 -1.52
CA LYS A 80 4.01 9.33 -0.57
C LYS A 80 3.52 7.91 -0.33
N PHE A 81 2.23 7.73 -0.12
CA PHE A 81 1.59 6.42 0.06
C PHE A 81 1.83 5.54 -1.16
N MET A 82 1.53 6.03 -2.36
CA MET A 82 1.71 5.28 -3.61
C MET A 82 3.17 4.87 -3.81
N PHE A 83 4.12 5.77 -3.51
CA PHE A 83 5.53 5.44 -3.59
C PHE A 83 5.91 4.29 -2.62
N SER A 84 5.58 4.42 -1.34
CA SER A 84 5.87 3.40 -0.33
C SER A 84 5.16 2.07 -0.61
N PHE A 85 3.93 2.13 -1.12
CA PHE A 85 3.15 0.95 -1.48
C PHE A 85 3.75 0.21 -2.69
N MET A 86 4.15 0.93 -3.73
CA MET A 86 4.81 0.31 -4.88
C MET A 86 6.18 -0.27 -4.51
N LEU A 87 6.91 0.39 -3.61
CA LEU A 87 8.17 -0.13 -3.08
C LEU A 87 7.96 -1.42 -2.26
N LEU A 88 6.90 -1.46 -1.44
CA LEU A 88 6.50 -2.68 -0.71
C LEU A 88 6.19 -3.82 -1.69
N ILE A 89 5.41 -3.57 -2.74
CA ILE A 89 5.11 -4.57 -3.78
C ILE A 89 6.40 -5.05 -4.44
N LEU A 90 7.31 -4.14 -4.82
CA LEU A 90 8.56 -4.49 -5.48
C LEU A 90 9.40 -5.43 -4.60
N VAL A 91 9.67 -5.03 -3.35
CA VAL A 91 10.51 -5.82 -2.43
C VAL A 91 9.83 -7.15 -2.08
N SER A 92 8.51 -7.15 -1.90
CA SER A 92 7.74 -8.38 -1.66
C SER A 92 7.79 -9.32 -2.86
N SER A 93 7.69 -8.78 -4.09
CA SER A 93 7.73 -9.57 -5.32
C SER A 93 9.12 -10.20 -5.53
N ILE A 94 10.19 -9.45 -5.27
CA ILE A 94 11.57 -9.99 -5.31
C ILE A 94 11.73 -11.13 -4.30
N TYR A 95 11.25 -10.94 -3.08
CA TYR A 95 11.30 -11.97 -2.04
C TYR A 95 10.48 -13.21 -2.40
N MET A 96 9.24 -13.03 -2.90
CA MET A 96 8.40 -14.14 -3.34
C MET A 96 9.03 -14.90 -4.49
N LEU A 97 9.66 -14.21 -5.45
CA LEU A 97 10.37 -14.85 -6.54
C LEU A 97 11.54 -15.70 -6.02
N TYR A 98 12.31 -15.17 -5.08
CA TYR A 98 13.40 -15.90 -4.42
C TYR A 98 12.90 -17.15 -3.69
N ASP A 99 11.82 -17.05 -2.90
CA ASP A 99 11.27 -18.20 -2.17
C ASP A 99 10.66 -19.26 -3.12
N LEU A 100 9.94 -18.81 -4.17
CA LEU A 100 9.40 -19.70 -5.21
C LEU A 100 10.50 -20.45 -5.95
N LEU A 101 11.59 -19.77 -6.32
CA LEU A 101 12.74 -20.42 -6.98
C LEU A 101 13.47 -21.39 -6.05
N LYS A 102 13.42 -21.18 -4.73
CA LYS A 102 14.01 -22.09 -3.76
C LYS A 102 13.16 -23.34 -3.52
N LYS A 103 11.83 -23.19 -3.55
CA LYS A 103 10.85 -24.25 -3.24
C LYS A 103 10.13 -24.82 -4.47
N TRP A 104 10.61 -24.54 -5.68
CA TRP A 104 9.93 -24.91 -6.92
C TRP A 104 9.65 -26.43 -7.06
N ASN A 105 10.51 -27.27 -6.46
CA ASN A 105 10.33 -28.72 -6.42
C ASN A 105 9.13 -29.17 -5.56
N GLU A 106 8.70 -28.39 -4.57
CA GLU A 106 7.60 -28.73 -3.65
C GLU A 106 6.22 -28.38 -4.23
N ILE A 107 6.17 -27.38 -5.12
CA ILE A 107 4.93 -26.78 -5.65
C ILE A 107 4.47 -27.49 -6.94
N GLY A 108 5.37 -28.26 -7.57
CA GLY A 108 5.15 -28.86 -8.88
C GLY A 108 5.31 -27.85 -10.02
N LEU A 109 5.79 -28.35 -11.17
CA LEU A 109 6.18 -27.52 -12.32
C LEU A 109 5.08 -26.53 -12.79
N PRO A 110 3.81 -26.94 -12.96
CA PRO A 110 2.77 -26.04 -13.47
C PRO A 110 2.41 -24.94 -12.47
N GLY A 111 2.36 -25.28 -11.17
CA GLY A 111 2.06 -24.33 -10.10
C GLY A 111 3.18 -23.32 -9.90
N ALA A 112 4.44 -23.77 -9.98
CA ALA A 112 5.61 -22.90 -9.91
C ALA A 112 5.65 -21.91 -11.08
N ILE A 113 5.40 -22.35 -12.32
CA ILE A 113 5.38 -21.48 -13.50
C ILE A 113 4.31 -20.39 -13.39
N ALA A 114 3.08 -20.76 -13.00
CA ALA A 114 1.99 -19.80 -12.84
C ALA A 114 2.28 -18.77 -11.73
N ALA A 115 2.81 -19.22 -10.58
CA ALA A 115 3.18 -18.33 -9.49
C ALA A 115 4.32 -17.38 -9.86
N ILE A 116 5.37 -17.88 -10.53
CA ILE A 116 6.50 -17.06 -11.01
C ILE A 116 6.00 -16.02 -12.01
N PHE A 117 5.15 -16.41 -12.96
CA PHE A 117 4.58 -15.48 -13.94
C PHE A 117 3.81 -14.34 -13.26
N LEU A 118 2.94 -14.67 -12.30
CA LEU A 118 2.18 -13.67 -11.54
C LEU A 118 3.09 -12.72 -10.76
N VAL A 119 4.12 -13.26 -10.09
CA VAL A 119 5.10 -12.45 -9.35
C VAL A 119 5.90 -11.53 -10.28
N LEU A 120 6.29 -12.01 -11.47
CA LEU A 120 6.96 -11.19 -12.48
C LEU A 120 6.06 -10.06 -12.99
N MET A 121 4.77 -10.31 -13.21
CA MET A 121 3.82 -9.26 -13.57
C MET A 121 3.72 -8.17 -12.49
N MET A 122 3.63 -8.56 -11.21
CA MET A 122 3.63 -7.61 -10.08
C MET A 122 4.92 -6.81 -10.01
N LEU A 123 6.07 -7.45 -10.27
CA LEU A 123 7.37 -6.81 -10.30
C LEU A 123 7.43 -5.76 -11.42
N VAL A 124 7.10 -6.12 -12.66
CA VAL A 124 7.09 -5.19 -13.79
C VAL A 124 6.14 -4.02 -13.52
N PHE A 125 4.92 -4.30 -13.05
CA PHE A 125 3.95 -3.27 -12.70
C PHE A 125 4.50 -2.28 -11.67
N SER A 126 5.09 -2.77 -10.58
CA SER A 126 5.65 -1.91 -9.53
C SER A 126 6.80 -1.04 -10.01
N ILE A 127 7.68 -1.56 -10.89
CA ILE A 127 8.77 -0.78 -11.51
C ILE A 127 8.20 0.33 -12.39
N VAL A 128 7.26 0.01 -13.27
CA VAL A 128 6.65 0.99 -14.18
C VAL A 128 5.99 2.12 -13.41
N GLU A 129 5.22 1.81 -12.37
CA GLU A 129 4.56 2.83 -11.54
C GLU A 129 5.56 3.66 -10.73
N LEU A 130 6.61 3.06 -10.18
CA LEU A 130 7.69 3.79 -9.51
C LEU A 130 8.36 4.78 -10.47
N ILE A 131 8.68 4.37 -11.71
CA ILE A 131 9.28 5.26 -12.72
C ILE A 131 8.35 6.44 -13.04
N LYS A 132 7.05 6.18 -13.21
CA LYS A 132 6.05 7.25 -13.44
C LYS A 132 5.99 8.23 -12.26
N LEU A 133 5.97 7.72 -11.02
CA LEU A 133 5.98 8.54 -9.81
C LEU A 133 7.26 9.38 -9.70
N PHE A 134 8.43 8.80 -9.98
CA PHE A 134 9.69 9.54 -10.00
C PHE A 134 9.70 10.67 -11.03
N LYS A 135 9.23 10.40 -12.25
CA LYS A 135 9.07 11.42 -13.29
C LYS A 135 8.15 12.54 -12.79
N LYS A 136 6.97 12.21 -12.27
CA LYS A 136 6.02 13.19 -11.73
C LYS A 136 6.66 14.07 -10.64
N ILE A 137 7.35 13.48 -9.67
CA ILE A 137 8.03 14.22 -8.59
C ILE A 137 9.12 15.14 -9.15
N LYS A 138 9.92 14.66 -10.13
CA LYS A 138 10.95 15.45 -10.78
C LYS A 138 10.36 16.69 -11.46
N TYR A 139 9.32 16.54 -12.28
CA TYR A 139 8.71 17.66 -13.00
C TYR A 139 7.97 18.65 -12.08
N THR A 140 7.46 18.20 -10.93
CA THR A 140 6.79 19.10 -9.95
C THR A 140 7.78 19.96 -9.17
N ARG A 141 9.10 19.67 -9.22
CA ARG A 141 10.14 20.48 -8.56
C ARG A 141 10.65 21.65 -9.44
N TYR A 142 10.30 21.67 -10.73
CA TYR A 142 10.76 22.68 -11.70
C TYR A 142 9.64 23.65 -12.13
N LEU A 143 8.48 23.61 -11.46
CA LEU A 143 7.34 24.52 -11.58
C LEU A 143 7.15 25.24 -10.25
#